data_AF-A0A6B8TCW6-F1
#
_entry.id   AF-A0A6B8TCW6-F1
#
_cell.length_a   1.000
_cell.length_b   1.000
_cell.length_c   1.000
_cell.angle_alpha   90.00
_cell.angle_beta   90.00
_cell.angle_gamma   90.00
#
_symmetry.space_group_name_H-M   'P 1'
#
loop_
_entity.id
_entity.type
_entity.pdbx_description
1 polymer ?
#
loop_
_entity_poly.entity_id
_entity_poly.type
_entity_poly.pdbx_seq_one_letter_code
_entity_poly.pdbx_strand_id
1 'polypeptide(L)'
;MTDNKRTLYFMLSALGIAAVIALYTWLSGTDFSSTPEQTTVTAGEEVAQTIKNQIKALEVHSITPQQYNNLRTEIIGYYQQQDITEDLKDTYLSQLNDTYTELSFAKVQDLLLQDPLPEEDIQKILTHLTTLKADKNKIAEVKRKIQWYHYFTQTLPAKVDTFIEKPSSEFNTEEYEKLQEEVSELKYTEFEVSATVKQTQENNLQKLKEAYDHYRLYKERMYDIYND
;
A
#
# COMPACT_ATOMS: atom_id res chain seq x y z
N MET A 1 -40.42 -14.90 11.73
CA MET A 1 -40.63 -13.54 11.16
C MET A 1 -39.37 -12.66 11.22
N THR A 2 -38.17 -13.24 11.17
CA THR A 2 -36.88 -12.53 11.25
C THR A 2 -36.03 -12.65 9.98
N ASP A 3 -36.27 -13.67 9.15
CA ASP A 3 -35.48 -13.92 7.94
C ASP A 3 -35.78 -12.92 6.82
N ASN A 4 -37.04 -12.50 6.67
CA ASN A 4 -37.43 -11.54 5.63
C ASN A 4 -36.80 -10.15 5.81
N LYS A 5 -36.41 -9.77 7.04
CA LYS A 5 -35.75 -8.47 7.27
C LYS A 5 -34.30 -8.48 6.80
N ARG A 6 -33.57 -9.58 7.01
CA ARG A 6 -32.18 -9.71 6.54
C ARG A 6 -32.11 -9.75 5.02
N THR A 7 -32.95 -10.55 4.36
CA THR A 7 -33.02 -10.62 2.90
C THR A 7 -33.39 -9.27 2.26
N LEU A 8 -34.29 -8.50 2.90
CA LEU A 8 -34.67 -7.16 2.44
C LEU A 8 -33.53 -6.14 2.59
N TYR A 9 -32.76 -6.18 3.69
CA TYR A 9 -31.57 -5.34 3.86
C TYR A 9 -30.47 -5.68 2.85
N PHE A 10 -30.30 -6.95 2.49
CA PHE A 10 -29.32 -7.38 1.48
C PHE A 10 -29.73 -7.03 0.04
N MET A 11 -31.02 -7.08 -0.31
CA MET A 11 -31.51 -6.58 -1.61
C MET A 11 -31.41 -5.06 -1.71
N LEU A 12 -31.70 -4.32 -0.64
CA LEU A 12 -31.61 -2.85 -0.63
C LEU A 12 -30.15 -2.35 -0.69
N SER A 13 -29.20 -3.06 -0.08
CA SER A 13 -27.78 -2.71 -0.20
C SER A 13 -27.21 -3.05 -1.59
N ALA A 14 -27.62 -4.16 -2.20
CA ALA A 14 -27.22 -4.51 -3.57
C ALA A 14 -27.79 -3.53 -4.61
N LEU A 15 -29.08 -3.16 -4.49
CA LEU A 15 -29.70 -2.13 -5.33
C LEU A 15 -29.09 -0.74 -5.09
N GLY A 16 -28.73 -0.40 -3.86
CA GLY A 16 -28.08 0.86 -3.53
C GLY A 16 -26.71 1.01 -4.19
N ILE A 17 -25.91 -0.07 -4.23
CA ILE A 17 -24.57 -0.06 -4.84
C ILE A 17 -24.67 -0.05 -6.38
N ALA A 18 -25.59 -0.81 -6.97
CA ALA A 18 -25.86 -0.76 -8.40
C ALA A 18 -26.34 0.63 -8.86
N ALA A 19 -27.16 1.31 -8.06
CA ALA A 19 -27.61 2.68 -8.34
C ALA A 19 -26.47 3.70 -8.26
N VAL A 20 -25.54 3.56 -7.30
CA VAL A 20 -24.37 4.46 -7.17
C VAL A 20 -23.38 4.27 -8.32
N ILE A 21 -23.16 3.03 -8.77
CA ILE A 21 -22.30 2.72 -9.92
C ILE A 21 -22.96 3.22 -11.22
N ALA A 22 -24.27 2.98 -11.41
CA ALA A 22 -25.01 3.49 -12.57
C ALA A 22 -25.05 5.02 -12.62
N LEU A 23 -25.18 5.70 -11.47
CA LEU A 23 -25.10 7.16 -11.38
C LEU A 23 -23.71 7.68 -11.76
N TYR A 24 -22.62 6.99 -11.38
CA TYR A 24 -21.25 7.36 -11.74
C TYR A 24 -21.00 7.19 -13.25
N THR A 25 -21.51 6.11 -13.84
CA THR A 25 -21.44 5.88 -15.31
C THR A 25 -22.28 6.90 -16.09
N TRP A 26 -23.44 7.32 -15.56
CA TRP A 26 -24.32 8.29 -16.22
C TRP A 26 -23.79 9.73 -16.13
N LEU A 27 -23.20 10.13 -15.00
CA LEU A 27 -22.58 11.46 -14.82
C LEU A 27 -21.28 11.64 -15.63
N SER A 28 -20.63 10.53 -16.03
CA SER A 28 -19.36 10.55 -16.78
C SER A 28 -19.53 10.38 -18.29
N GLY A 29 -20.76 10.15 -18.78
CA GLY A 29 -21.05 9.75 -20.15
C GLY A 29 -21.91 10.75 -20.92
N THR A 30 -21.42 11.97 -21.16
CA THR A 30 -21.86 12.71 -22.35
C THR A 30 -21.01 12.25 -23.52
N ASP A 31 -21.69 11.74 -24.54
CA ASP A 31 -21.20 11.26 -25.85
C ASP A 31 -20.95 9.75 -25.95
N PHE A 32 -22.03 9.00 -26.21
CA PHE A 32 -22.04 8.03 -27.31
C PHE A 32 -23.48 7.74 -27.76
N SER A 33 -23.86 8.29 -28.91
CA SER A 33 -25.07 7.91 -29.63
C SER A 33 -24.79 6.65 -30.44
N SER A 34 -25.48 5.55 -30.15
CA SER A 34 -25.64 4.40 -31.06
C SER A 34 -26.81 3.56 -30.56
N THR A 35 -27.86 3.50 -31.37
CA THR A 35 -29.06 2.67 -31.18
C THR A 35 -28.67 1.19 -31.01
N PRO A 36 -29.10 0.48 -29.94
CA PRO A 36 -28.80 -0.95 -29.83
C PRO A 36 -29.86 -1.77 -30.56
N GLU A 37 -29.41 -2.60 -31.51
CA GLU A 37 -30.15 -3.78 -31.94
C GLU A 37 -30.38 -4.69 -30.73
N GLN A 38 -31.65 -5.02 -30.45
CA GLN A 38 -32.01 -5.96 -29.40
C GLN A 38 -31.65 -7.39 -29.82
N THR A 39 -30.43 -7.81 -29.48
CA THR A 39 -30.13 -9.23 -29.36
C THR A 39 -30.78 -9.72 -28.07
N THR A 40 -31.70 -10.67 -28.16
CA THR A 40 -32.29 -11.33 -26.99
C THR A 40 -31.20 -12.14 -26.29
N VAL A 41 -30.57 -11.54 -25.28
CA VAL A 41 -29.64 -12.20 -24.37
C VAL A 41 -30.47 -13.01 -23.38
N THR A 42 -30.15 -14.28 -23.17
CA THR A 42 -30.83 -15.06 -22.11
C THR A 42 -30.41 -14.51 -20.74
N ALA A 43 -31.30 -14.53 -19.74
CA ALA A 43 -31.03 -13.93 -18.43
C ALA A 43 -29.69 -14.38 -17.79
N GLY A 44 -29.27 -15.63 -18.03
CA GLY A 44 -27.97 -16.15 -17.58
C GLY A 44 -26.75 -15.55 -18.30
N GLU A 45 -26.87 -15.21 -19.57
CA GLU A 45 -25.81 -14.51 -20.33
C GLU A 45 -25.64 -13.06 -19.89
N GLU A 46 -26.73 -12.38 -19.49
CA GLU A 46 -26.69 -11.02 -18.93
C GLU A 46 -25.98 -10.98 -17.56
N VAL A 47 -26.26 -11.96 -16.70
CA VAL A 47 -25.60 -12.12 -15.38
C VAL A 47 -24.10 -12.40 -15.56
N ALA A 48 -23.75 -13.34 -16.45
CA ALA A 48 -22.36 -13.67 -16.77
C ALA A 48 -21.57 -12.45 -17.27
N GLN A 49 -22.18 -11.62 -18.12
CA GLN A 49 -21.55 -10.40 -18.63
C GLN A 49 -21.43 -9.33 -17.54
N THR A 50 -22.41 -9.22 -16.64
CA THR A 50 -22.41 -8.29 -15.51
C THR A 50 -21.23 -8.56 -14.57
N ILE A 51 -21.05 -9.82 -14.14
CA ILE A 51 -19.93 -10.22 -13.27
C ILE A 51 -18.59 -9.87 -13.93
N LYS A 52 -18.43 -10.21 -15.21
CA LYS A 52 -17.21 -9.93 -15.97
C LYS A 52 -16.91 -8.42 -16.03
N ASN A 53 -17.93 -7.59 -16.23
CA ASN A 53 -17.78 -6.14 -16.27
C ASN A 53 -17.41 -5.57 -14.89
N GLN A 54 -18.01 -6.07 -13.82
CA GLN A 54 -17.69 -5.65 -12.46
C GLN A 54 -16.24 -5.98 -12.07
N ILE A 55 -15.75 -7.18 -12.41
CA ILE A 55 -14.34 -7.55 -12.19
C ILE A 55 -13.41 -6.63 -12.98
N LYS A 56 -13.74 -6.33 -14.25
CA LYS A 56 -12.94 -5.44 -15.10
C LYS A 56 -12.95 -3.97 -14.66
N ALA A 57 -14.00 -3.55 -13.97
CA ALA A 57 -14.14 -2.19 -13.47
C ALA A 57 -13.39 -1.96 -12.14
N LEU A 58 -12.71 -2.99 -11.61
CA LEU A 58 -11.84 -2.82 -10.45
C LEU A 58 -10.61 -2.00 -10.84
N GLU A 59 -10.26 -1.02 -10.00
CA GLU A 59 -9.18 -0.08 -10.26
C GLU A 59 -8.24 0.03 -9.06
N VAL A 60 -6.96 0.29 -9.33
CA VAL A 60 -5.89 0.37 -8.32
C VAL A 60 -6.24 1.34 -7.18
N HIS A 61 -6.71 2.55 -7.52
CA HIS A 61 -6.93 3.59 -6.52
C HIS A 61 -8.09 3.26 -5.56
N SER A 62 -9.15 2.64 -6.08
CA SER A 62 -10.37 2.37 -5.31
C SER A 62 -10.39 0.98 -4.66
N ILE A 63 -9.51 0.05 -5.05
CA ILE A 63 -9.59 -1.36 -4.61
C ILE A 63 -9.47 -1.51 -3.08
N THR A 64 -10.34 -2.35 -2.50
CA THR A 64 -10.41 -2.64 -1.07
C THR A 64 -10.78 -4.11 -0.80
N PRO A 65 -10.41 -4.65 0.37
CA PRO A 65 -10.91 -5.97 0.81
C PRO A 65 -12.43 -6.08 0.79
N GLN A 66 -13.16 -4.99 1.08
CA GLN A 66 -14.62 -5.01 1.09
C GLN A 66 -15.21 -5.20 -0.31
N GLN A 67 -14.69 -4.51 -1.33
CA GLN A 67 -15.13 -4.70 -2.71
C GLN A 67 -14.90 -6.14 -3.20
N TYR A 68 -13.74 -6.73 -2.89
CA TYR A 68 -13.49 -8.14 -3.18
C TYR A 68 -14.53 -9.05 -2.53
N ASN A 69 -14.78 -8.87 -1.23
CA ASN A 69 -15.70 -9.73 -0.49
C ASN A 69 -17.16 -9.57 -0.96
N ASN A 70 -17.56 -8.37 -1.37
CA ASN A 70 -18.87 -8.11 -1.95
C ASN A 70 -19.03 -8.85 -3.29
N LEU A 71 -18.10 -8.67 -4.23
CA LEU A 71 -18.14 -9.36 -5.53
C LEU A 71 -18.07 -10.87 -5.39
N ARG A 72 -17.22 -11.37 -4.48
CA ARG A 72 -17.14 -12.80 -4.16
C ARG A 72 -18.49 -13.34 -3.69
N THR A 73 -19.19 -12.60 -2.83
CA THR A 73 -20.50 -12.99 -2.31
C THR A 73 -21.56 -12.97 -3.41
N GLU A 74 -21.51 -11.98 -4.29
CA GLU A 74 -22.42 -11.84 -5.45
C GLU A 74 -22.26 -13.02 -6.43
N ILE A 75 -21.03 -13.40 -6.79
CA ILE A 75 -20.74 -14.58 -7.64
C ILE A 75 -21.31 -15.86 -7.02
N ILE A 76 -21.11 -16.06 -5.71
CA ILE A 76 -21.67 -17.22 -4.99
C ILE A 76 -23.20 -17.18 -4.99
N GLY A 77 -23.80 -15.99 -4.82
CA GLY A 77 -25.23 -15.78 -4.83
C GLY A 77 -25.87 -16.15 -6.17
N TYR A 78 -25.27 -15.75 -7.29
CA TYR A 78 -25.73 -16.12 -8.63
C TYR A 78 -25.66 -17.62 -8.89
N TYR A 79 -24.59 -18.28 -8.41
CA TYR A 79 -24.50 -19.73 -8.47
C TYR A 79 -25.60 -20.43 -7.66
N GLN A 80 -25.87 -19.95 -6.43
CA GLN A 80 -26.92 -20.51 -5.56
C GLN A 80 -28.32 -20.36 -6.16
N GLN A 81 -28.54 -19.31 -6.96
CA GLN A 81 -29.79 -19.05 -7.68
C GLN A 81 -29.90 -19.84 -9.01
N GLN A 82 -28.86 -20.60 -9.38
CA GLN A 82 -28.75 -21.32 -10.65
C GLN A 82 -28.68 -20.40 -11.89
N ASP A 83 -28.33 -19.12 -11.70
CA ASP A 83 -28.15 -18.16 -12.80
C ASP A 83 -26.83 -18.40 -13.56
N ILE A 84 -25.85 -19.01 -12.90
CA ILE A 84 -24.56 -19.42 -13.49
C ILE A 84 -24.20 -20.86 -13.11
N THR A 85 -23.40 -21.51 -13.96
CA THR A 85 -22.88 -22.86 -13.71
C THR A 85 -21.75 -22.85 -12.68
N GLU A 86 -21.42 -24.04 -12.16
CA GLU A 86 -20.27 -24.22 -11.27
C GLU A 86 -18.95 -23.82 -11.93
N ASP A 87 -18.73 -24.22 -13.19
CA ASP A 87 -17.52 -23.86 -13.96
C ASP A 87 -17.36 -22.34 -14.11
N LEU A 88 -18.47 -21.63 -14.37
CA LEU A 88 -18.46 -20.17 -14.47
C LEU A 88 -18.18 -19.52 -13.12
N LYS A 89 -18.79 -20.01 -12.03
CA LYS A 89 -18.52 -19.57 -10.66
C LYS A 89 -17.03 -19.70 -10.34
N ASP A 90 -16.42 -20.87 -10.59
CA ASP A 90 -15.00 -21.09 -10.31
C ASP A 90 -14.11 -20.19 -11.18
N THR A 91 -14.45 -20.02 -12.46
CA THR A 91 -13.75 -19.12 -13.38
C THR A 91 -13.78 -17.67 -12.88
N TYR A 92 -14.94 -17.15 -12.48
CA TYR A 92 -15.07 -15.77 -12.00
C TYR A 92 -14.40 -15.56 -10.65
N LEU A 93 -14.47 -16.54 -9.74
CA LEU A 93 -13.75 -16.46 -8.47
C LEU A 93 -12.23 -16.43 -8.67
N SER A 94 -11.69 -17.22 -9.62
CA SER A 94 -10.28 -17.15 -9.98
C SER A 94 -9.92 -15.79 -10.55
N GLN A 95 -10.67 -15.30 -11.54
CA GLN A 95 -10.43 -13.99 -12.16
C GLN A 95 -10.50 -12.85 -11.16
N LEU A 96 -11.48 -12.88 -10.25
CA LEU A 96 -11.60 -11.90 -9.18
C LEU A 96 -10.38 -11.94 -8.25
N ASN A 97 -9.92 -13.13 -7.86
CA ASN A 97 -8.76 -13.29 -6.99
C ASN A 97 -7.46 -12.79 -7.65
N ASP A 98 -7.26 -13.12 -8.92
CA ASP A 98 -6.07 -12.71 -9.67
C ASP A 98 -6.05 -11.18 -9.85
N THR A 99 -7.16 -10.62 -10.34
CA THR A 99 -7.32 -9.17 -10.55
C THR A 99 -7.16 -8.40 -9.23
N TYR A 100 -7.83 -8.85 -8.16
CA TYR A 100 -7.72 -8.21 -6.85
C TYR A 100 -6.29 -8.24 -6.32
N THR A 101 -5.60 -9.38 -6.46
CA THR A 101 -4.23 -9.54 -5.98
C THR A 101 -3.28 -8.59 -6.70
N GLU A 102 -3.38 -8.51 -8.03
CA GLU A 102 -2.57 -7.61 -8.85
C GLU A 102 -2.79 -6.14 -8.46
N LEU A 103 -4.05 -5.69 -8.47
CA LEU A 103 -4.40 -4.30 -8.15
C LEU A 103 -4.04 -3.93 -6.70
N SER A 104 -4.17 -4.87 -5.76
CA SER A 104 -3.84 -4.63 -4.36
C SER A 104 -2.34 -4.45 -4.15
N PHE A 105 -1.49 -5.21 -4.85
CA PHE A 105 -0.04 -4.99 -4.79
C PHE A 105 0.35 -3.66 -5.45
N ALA A 106 -0.28 -3.28 -6.55
CA ALA A 106 -0.08 -1.97 -7.18
C ALA A 106 -0.46 -0.83 -6.21
N LYS A 107 -1.63 -0.92 -5.58
CA LYS A 107 -2.10 0.05 -4.57
C LYS A 107 -1.12 0.17 -3.40
N VAL A 108 -0.56 -0.94 -2.95
CA VAL A 108 0.47 -0.93 -1.89
C VAL A 108 1.73 -0.19 -2.34
N GLN A 109 2.16 -0.32 -3.60
CA GLN A 109 3.28 0.49 -4.10
C GLN A 109 2.95 1.98 -4.11
N ASP A 110 1.74 2.36 -4.53
CA ASP A 110 1.30 3.76 -4.51
C ASP A 110 1.26 4.32 -3.08
N LEU A 111 0.81 3.51 -2.11
CA LEU A 111 0.78 3.89 -0.69
C LEU A 111 2.19 4.05 -0.11
N LEU A 112 3.18 3.28 -0.55
CA LEU A 112 4.58 3.42 -0.11
C LEU A 112 5.22 4.76 -0.54
N LEU A 113 4.68 5.42 -1.57
CA LEU A 113 5.13 6.74 -2.03
C LEU A 113 4.53 7.89 -1.23
N GLN A 114 3.55 7.62 -0.36
CA GLN A 114 2.86 8.66 0.39
C GLN A 114 3.64 9.07 1.65
N ASP A 115 3.48 10.33 2.02
CA ASP A 115 4.07 10.92 3.22
C ASP A 115 3.02 11.77 3.94
N PRO A 116 2.63 11.45 5.18
CA PRO A 116 3.13 10.35 6.02
C PRO A 116 2.75 8.96 5.49
N LEU A 117 3.57 7.95 5.82
CA LEU A 117 3.35 6.56 5.41
C LEU A 117 2.02 5.99 5.99
N PRO A 118 1.04 5.61 5.15
CA PRO A 118 -0.27 5.11 5.59
C PRO A 118 -0.21 3.62 5.97
N GLU A 119 0.55 3.29 7.02
CA GLU A 119 0.84 1.91 7.44
C GLU A 119 -0.40 1.07 7.75
N GLU A 120 -1.42 1.67 8.36
CA GLU A 120 -2.65 0.95 8.72
C GLU A 120 -3.36 0.43 7.47
N ASP A 121 -3.41 1.24 6.41
CA ASP A 121 -4.07 0.87 5.16
C ASP A 121 -3.25 -0.17 4.39
N ILE A 122 -1.92 -0.03 4.38
CA ILE A 122 -1.03 -1.05 3.83
C ILE A 122 -1.24 -2.38 4.57
N GLN A 123 -1.28 -2.35 5.91
CA GLN A 123 -1.43 -3.56 6.72
C GLN A 123 -2.79 -4.23 6.53
N LYS A 124 -3.88 -3.47 6.37
CA LYS A 124 -5.21 -4.01 6.01
C LYS A 124 -5.15 -4.80 4.70
N ILE A 125 -4.51 -4.25 3.66
CA ILE A 125 -4.36 -4.90 2.35
C ILE A 125 -3.49 -6.16 2.48
N LEU A 126 -2.30 -6.06 3.10
CA LEU A 126 -1.40 -7.20 3.26
C LEU A 126 -2.01 -8.36 4.05
N THR A 127 -2.82 -8.04 5.06
CA THR A 127 -3.53 -9.03 5.86
C THR A 127 -4.50 -9.81 4.98
N HIS A 128 -5.31 -9.10 4.19
CA HIS A 128 -6.26 -9.75 3.29
C HIS A 128 -5.55 -10.56 2.20
N LEU A 129 -4.50 -10.04 1.57
CA LEU A 129 -3.65 -10.79 0.62
C LEU A 129 -3.08 -12.08 1.23
N THR A 130 -2.69 -12.04 2.51
CA THR A 130 -2.24 -13.23 3.23
C THR A 130 -3.35 -14.28 3.36
N THR A 131 -4.59 -13.87 3.65
CA THR A 131 -5.74 -14.79 3.72
C THR A 131 -6.04 -15.45 2.36
N LEU A 132 -5.77 -14.74 1.27
CA LEU A 132 -5.91 -15.24 -0.10
C LEU A 132 -4.70 -16.08 -0.56
N LYS A 133 -3.71 -16.30 0.31
CA LYS A 133 -2.46 -17.02 -0.01
C LYS A 133 -1.71 -16.41 -1.20
N ALA A 134 -1.78 -15.08 -1.36
CA ALA A 134 -1.01 -14.35 -2.35
C ALA A 134 0.50 -14.55 -2.15
N ASP A 135 1.29 -14.08 -3.12
CA ASP A 135 2.75 -14.25 -3.14
C ASP A 135 3.42 -13.76 -1.84
N LYS A 136 3.95 -14.72 -1.07
CA LYS A 136 4.61 -14.47 0.21
C LYS A 136 5.87 -13.62 0.07
N ASN A 137 6.57 -13.71 -1.06
CA ASN A 137 7.79 -12.94 -1.30
C ASN A 137 7.46 -11.46 -1.50
N LYS A 138 6.41 -11.15 -2.29
CA LYS A 138 5.94 -9.77 -2.45
C LYS A 138 5.45 -9.17 -1.13
N ILE A 139 4.72 -9.94 -0.33
CA ILE A 139 4.29 -9.49 1.02
C ILE A 139 5.50 -9.23 1.93
N ALA A 140 6.49 -10.12 1.94
CA ALA A 140 7.69 -9.97 2.75
C ALA A 140 8.55 -8.78 2.29
N GLU A 141 8.58 -8.49 0.99
CA GLU A 141 9.26 -7.31 0.45
C GLU A 141 8.64 -6.02 0.98
N VAL A 142 7.33 -5.86 0.90
CA VAL A 142 6.63 -4.67 1.44
C VAL A 142 6.92 -4.50 2.93
N LYS A 143 6.87 -5.60 3.71
CA LYS A 143 7.21 -5.56 5.15
C LYS A 143 8.64 -5.08 5.40
N ARG A 144 9.61 -5.51 4.59
CA ARG A 144 11.00 -5.05 4.69
C ARG A 144 11.14 -3.55 4.38
N LYS A 145 10.39 -3.03 3.40
CA LYS A 145 10.37 -1.59 3.09
C LYS A 145 9.85 -0.78 4.28
N ILE A 146 8.73 -1.20 4.89
CA ILE A 146 8.18 -0.55 6.10
C ILE A 146 9.18 -0.61 7.27
N GLN A 147 9.79 -1.78 7.52
CA GLN A 147 10.80 -1.93 8.57
C GLN A 147 12.00 -1.00 8.36
N TRP A 148 12.49 -0.88 7.12
CA TRP A 148 13.55 0.05 6.78
C TRP A 148 13.13 1.50 7.01
N TYR A 149 11.91 1.89 6.62
CA TYR A 149 11.39 3.23 6.86
C TYR A 149 11.41 3.58 8.36
N HIS A 150 10.93 2.70 9.23
CA HIS A 150 11.01 2.92 10.69
C HIS A 150 12.43 2.97 11.21
N TYR A 151 13.29 2.08 10.73
CA TYR A 151 14.70 2.11 11.11
C TYR A 151 15.31 3.46 10.77
N PHE A 152 15.13 3.91 9.53
CA PHE A 152 15.73 5.13 9.00
C PHE A 152 15.16 6.40 9.67
N THR A 153 13.85 6.47 9.90
CA THR A 153 13.18 7.68 10.41
C THR A 153 13.12 7.77 11.93
N GLN A 154 13.33 6.65 12.65
CA GLN A 154 13.16 6.61 14.11
C GLN A 154 14.38 6.05 14.83
N THR A 155 14.87 4.88 14.41
CA THR A 155 15.98 4.20 15.11
C THR A 155 17.33 4.84 14.83
N LEU A 156 17.62 5.12 13.56
CA LEU A 156 18.90 5.69 13.13
C LEU A 156 19.14 7.10 13.70
N PRO A 157 18.17 8.02 13.74
CA PRO A 157 18.31 9.30 14.44
C PRO A 157 18.71 9.14 15.90
N ALA A 158 18.10 8.21 16.64
CA ALA A 158 18.44 7.97 18.04
C ALA A 158 19.88 7.44 18.22
N LYS A 159 20.37 6.63 17.27
CA LYS A 159 21.78 6.20 17.24
C LYS A 159 22.72 7.38 16.99
N VAL A 160 22.38 8.25 16.04
CA VAL A 160 23.15 9.47 15.77
C VAL A 160 23.16 10.38 17.00
N ASP A 161 22.01 10.58 17.65
CA ASP A 161 21.90 11.37 18.88
C ASP A 161 22.80 10.82 20.00
N THR A 162 22.76 9.50 20.23
CA THR A 162 23.64 8.83 21.19
C THR A 162 25.12 9.00 20.85
N PHE A 163 25.48 9.00 19.57
CA PHE A 163 26.85 9.20 19.12
C PHE A 163 27.33 10.63 19.36
N ILE A 164 26.53 11.64 19.01
CA ILE A 164 26.93 13.05 19.12
C ILE A 164 26.95 13.57 20.56
N GLU A 165 26.26 12.91 21.49
CA GLU A 165 26.29 13.24 22.92
C GLU A 165 27.63 12.86 23.60
N LYS A 166 28.44 12.01 22.97
CA LYS A 166 29.76 11.62 23.50
C LYS A 166 30.73 12.81 23.47
N PRO A 167 31.58 12.99 24.50
CA PRO A 167 32.58 14.04 24.49
C PRO A 167 33.62 13.81 23.37
N SER A 168 34.20 14.89 22.84
CA SER A 168 35.18 14.80 21.72
C SER A 168 36.40 13.94 22.04
N SER A 169 36.77 13.78 23.31
CA SER A 169 37.84 12.87 23.76
C SER A 169 37.53 11.40 23.51
N GLU A 170 36.25 11.03 23.41
CA GLU A 170 35.76 9.67 23.19
C GLU A 170 35.25 9.47 21.75
N PHE A 171 35.48 10.44 20.86
CA PHE A 171 35.04 10.37 19.47
C PHE A 171 35.66 9.15 18.76
N ASN A 172 34.79 8.30 18.21
CA ASN A 172 35.17 7.11 17.48
C ASN A 172 34.98 7.31 15.97
N THR A 173 36.08 7.41 15.24
CA THR A 173 36.07 7.61 13.77
C THR A 173 35.41 6.45 13.02
N GLU A 174 35.60 5.20 13.45
CA GLU A 174 34.97 4.05 12.77
C GLU A 174 33.46 4.05 12.94
N GLU A 175 32.96 4.44 14.13
CA GLU A 175 31.54 4.58 14.39
C GLU A 175 30.94 5.74 13.59
N TYR A 176 31.67 6.86 13.51
CA TYR A 176 31.30 8.01 12.67
C TYR A 176 31.15 7.62 11.20
N GLU A 177 32.15 6.95 10.62
CA GLU A 177 32.14 6.56 9.21
C GLU A 177 30.98 5.62 8.90
N LYS A 178 30.71 4.64 9.78
CA LYS A 178 29.55 3.76 9.64
C LYS A 178 28.23 4.51 9.70
N LEU A 179 28.05 5.42 10.66
CA LEU A 179 26.82 6.22 10.76
C LEU A 179 26.67 7.16 9.56
N GLN A 180 27.76 7.73 9.06
CA GLN A 180 27.75 8.58 7.88
C GLN A 180 27.33 7.80 6.63
N GLU A 181 27.86 6.59 6.44
CA GLU A 181 27.46 5.68 5.37
C GLU A 181 25.98 5.30 5.48
N GLU A 182 25.54 4.82 6.66
CA GLU A 182 24.16 4.41 6.90
C GLU A 182 23.15 5.54 6.68
N VAL A 183 23.46 6.77 7.08
CA VAL A 183 22.57 7.93 6.87
C VAL A 183 22.56 8.36 5.41
N SER A 184 23.68 8.21 4.69
CA SER A 184 23.78 8.60 3.28
C SER A 184 23.10 7.62 2.33
N GLU A 185 22.99 6.34 2.73
CA GLU A 185 22.43 5.28 1.89
C GLU A 185 20.89 5.21 1.97
N LEU A 186 20.23 5.72 0.92
CA LEU A 186 18.80 5.45 0.69
C LEU A 186 18.65 4.11 -0.05
N LYS A 187 18.05 3.13 0.63
CA LYS A 187 17.97 1.75 0.13
C LYS A 187 16.81 1.49 -0.84
N TYR A 188 15.74 2.28 -0.74
CA TYR A 188 14.48 2.05 -1.45
C TYR A 188 14.02 3.34 -2.12
N THR A 189 13.84 3.27 -3.43
CA THR A 189 13.52 4.41 -4.30
C THR A 189 12.16 5.02 -3.97
N GLU A 190 11.22 4.24 -3.45
CA GLU A 190 9.89 4.72 -3.06
C GLU A 190 9.96 5.80 -1.98
N PHE A 191 11.00 5.77 -1.15
CA PHE A 191 11.20 6.72 -0.07
C PHE A 191 12.06 7.93 -0.45
N GLU A 192 12.63 7.97 -1.66
CA GLU A 192 13.39 9.13 -2.17
C GLU A 192 12.51 10.37 -2.36
N VAL A 193 11.19 10.21 -2.46
CA VAL A 193 10.25 11.33 -2.59
C VAL A 193 9.69 11.79 -1.24
N SER A 194 9.87 11.00 -0.16
CA SER A 194 9.37 11.34 1.17
C SER A 194 10.11 12.54 1.76
N ALA A 195 9.35 13.56 2.16
CA ALA A 195 9.84 14.71 2.88
C ALA A 195 10.38 14.33 4.26
N THR A 196 9.69 13.43 4.97
CA THR A 196 10.12 12.88 6.27
C THR A 196 11.51 12.24 6.16
N VAL A 197 11.71 11.37 5.17
CA VAL A 197 13.00 10.68 4.96
C VAL A 197 14.11 11.67 4.60
N LYS A 198 13.85 12.62 3.68
CA LYS A 198 14.82 13.67 3.33
C LYS A 198 15.22 14.51 4.54
N GLN A 199 14.24 14.98 5.30
CA GLN A 199 14.50 15.80 6.47
C GLN A 199 15.28 15.04 7.54
N THR A 200 14.95 13.76 7.76
CA THR A 200 15.73 12.91 8.67
C THR A 200 17.18 12.76 8.20
N GLN A 201 17.39 12.51 6.91
CA GLN A 201 18.72 12.39 6.33
C GLN A 201 19.53 13.67 6.50
N GLU A 202 18.99 14.82 6.08
CA GLU A 202 19.64 16.13 6.20
C GLU A 202 20.00 16.46 7.65
N ASN A 203 19.05 16.27 8.57
CA ASN A 203 19.28 16.54 10.00
C ASN A 203 20.39 15.67 10.59
N ASN A 204 20.40 14.37 10.29
CA ASN A 204 21.41 13.45 10.80
C ASN A 204 22.79 13.72 10.20
N LEU A 205 22.88 14.02 8.91
CA LEU A 205 24.15 14.40 8.27
C LEU A 205 24.72 15.68 8.87
N GLN A 206 23.85 16.68 9.15
CA GLN A 206 24.27 17.92 9.79
C GLN A 206 24.81 17.67 11.21
N LYS A 207 24.09 16.88 12.02
CA LYS A 207 24.53 16.47 13.36
C LYS A 207 25.90 15.79 13.35
N LEU A 208 26.08 14.82 12.45
CA LEU A 208 27.34 14.09 12.30
C LEU A 208 28.49 15.03 11.88
N LYS A 209 28.22 15.95 10.94
CA LYS A 209 29.20 16.95 10.50
C LYS A 209 29.65 17.85 11.66
N GLU A 210 28.71 18.36 12.46
CA GLU A 210 29.01 19.20 13.62
C GLU A 210 29.85 18.45 14.67
N ALA A 211 29.50 17.20 14.97
CA ALA A 211 30.26 16.36 15.90
C ALA A 211 31.71 16.13 15.41
N TYR A 212 31.90 15.88 14.12
CA TYR A 212 33.23 15.73 13.52
C TYR A 212 34.03 17.04 13.55
N ASP A 213 33.39 18.18 13.25
CA ASP A 213 34.02 19.50 13.30
C ASP A 213 34.50 19.83 14.75
N HIS A 214 33.69 19.51 15.77
CA HIS A 214 34.09 19.65 17.18
C HIS A 214 35.27 18.74 17.56
N TYR A 215 35.26 17.49 17.12
CA TYR A 215 36.36 16.56 17.33
C TYR A 215 37.67 17.03 16.69
N ARG A 216 37.61 17.55 15.46
CA ARG A 216 38.80 18.09 14.78
C ARG A 216 39.41 19.24 15.57
N LEU A 217 38.59 20.20 16.01
CA LEU A 217 39.05 21.32 16.84
C LEU A 217 39.64 20.88 18.19
N TYR A 218 39.06 19.85 18.82
CA TYR A 218 39.60 19.26 20.04
C TYR A 218 41.02 18.69 19.80
N LYS A 219 41.21 17.93 18.71
CA LYS A 219 42.52 17.38 18.35
C LYS A 219 43.57 18.45 18.07
N GLU A 220 43.21 19.50 17.33
CA GLU A 220 44.10 20.63 17.02
C GLU A 220 44.60 21.29 18.31
N ARG A 221 43.68 21.64 19.23
CA ARG A 221 44.05 22.25 20.52
C ARG A 221 44.92 21.36 21.39
N MET A 222 44.66 20.05 21.41
CA MET A 222 45.50 19.13 22.16
C MET A 222 46.91 19.03 21.56
N TYR A 223 47.04 19.06 20.24
CA TYR A 223 48.35 19.07 19.58
C TYR A 223 49.17 20.32 19.92
N ASP A 224 48.53 21.49 19.97
CA ASP A 224 49.18 22.75 20.33
C ASP A 224 49.69 22.72 21.79
N ILE A 225 48.91 22.17 22.73
CA ILE A 225 49.28 22.08 24.16
C ILE A 225 50.51 21.19 24.40
N TYR A 226 50.73 20.14 23.59
CA TYR A 226 51.83 19.19 23.80
C TYR A 226 53.12 19.54 23.04
N ASN A 227 53.11 20.59 22.21
CA ASN A 227 54.26 21.01 21.41
C ASN A 227 54.82 22.41 21.76
N ASP A 228 54.28 23.05 22.80
CA ASP A 228 54.85 24.25 23.48
C ASP A 228 55.67 23.85 24.72
#